data_AF-A0A066VHA2-F1
#
_entry.id   AF-A0A066VHA2-F1
#
_cell.length_a   1.000
_cell.length_b   1.000
_cell.length_c   1.000
_cell.angle_alpha   90.00
_cell.angle_beta   90.00
_cell.angle_gamma   90.00
#
_symmetry.space_group_name_H-M   'P 1'
#
loop_
_entity.id
_entity.type
_entity.pdbx_description
1 polymer ?
#
loop_
_entity_poly.entity_id
_entity_poly.type
_entity_poly.pdbx_seq_one_letter_code
_entity_poly.pdbx_strand_id
1 'polypeptide(L)'
;MAATKLSPSLSSRVLTASVPHIPAHGFSVRAAQAAAAASVTTRGGKTASGSKTDIITPQEGRLLQDSPQLILSLASGTASHDGETSFAKCLFHRWDELSLESTVERSQTIMRTSKGKEREMDRSAASYGDLVSALEQRLLISAEAKIHLLAALSAESSLSIGQLSQFLPPNLAGISSLLPSGMPTPAPLAHRSWRLADELGHRLGWKDSSFGPAWYAHRGRLSLAYLLAEIHLASPISEPNASPSFYEAEHTDTKTIDEAAYQTLDPPHPEQVQRAAAPSIQLLRRIAWGKDTSFVADIQRALHVAGNISQWAGRGWLGVFRSRGL
;
A
#
# COMPACT_ATOMS: atom_id res chain seq x y z
N MET A 1 10.79 -30.13 2.88
CA MET A 1 9.55 -29.67 3.55
C MET A 1 9.06 -28.44 2.81
N ALA A 2 7.93 -28.54 2.09
CA ALA A 2 7.38 -27.44 1.33
C ALA A 2 6.73 -26.43 2.28
N ALA A 3 7.18 -25.17 2.27
CA ALA A 3 6.54 -24.10 3.02
C ALA A 3 5.14 -23.86 2.43
N THR A 4 4.11 -24.16 3.21
CA THR A 4 2.72 -23.82 2.90
C THR A 4 2.62 -22.30 2.81
N LYS A 5 2.50 -21.77 1.58
CA LYS A 5 2.14 -20.38 1.35
C LYS A 5 0.75 -20.16 1.95
N LEU A 6 0.68 -19.43 3.06
CA LEU A 6 -0.57 -18.95 3.63
C LEU A 6 -1.15 -17.94 2.63
N SER A 7 -2.11 -18.40 1.81
CA SER A 7 -2.92 -17.51 0.99
C SER A 7 -3.72 -16.59 1.90
N PRO A 8 -3.88 -15.29 1.56
CA PRO A 8 -4.82 -14.44 2.28
C PRO A 8 -6.21 -15.10 2.26
N SER A 9 -6.89 -15.06 3.40
CA SER A 9 -8.18 -15.72 3.57
C SER A 9 -9.21 -15.29 2.55
N LEU A 10 -10.12 -16.18 2.14
CA LEU A 10 -11.21 -15.85 1.23
C LEU A 10 -11.96 -14.59 1.71
N SER A 11 -12.21 -14.45 3.00
CA SER A 11 -12.86 -13.29 3.60
C SER A 11 -12.03 -12.02 3.50
N SER A 12 -10.71 -12.08 3.73
CA SER A 12 -9.82 -10.93 3.50
C SER A 12 -9.82 -10.55 2.02
N ARG A 13 -9.72 -11.53 1.12
CA ARG A 13 -9.77 -11.28 -0.32
C ARG A 13 -11.12 -10.69 -0.74
N VAL A 14 -12.23 -11.18 -0.19
CA VAL A 14 -13.57 -10.64 -0.46
C VAL A 14 -13.71 -9.23 0.10
N LEU A 15 -13.24 -8.94 1.31
CA LEU A 15 -13.25 -7.57 1.86
C LEU A 15 -12.36 -6.64 1.04
N THR A 16 -11.13 -7.04 0.71
CA THR A 16 -10.22 -6.26 -0.14
C THR A 16 -10.73 -6.11 -1.56
N ALA A 17 -11.42 -7.11 -2.11
CA ALA A 17 -12.02 -7.07 -3.44
C ALA A 17 -13.34 -6.29 -3.46
N SER A 18 -14.10 -6.22 -2.36
CA SER A 18 -15.35 -5.46 -2.29
C SER A 18 -15.14 -3.99 -1.91
N VAL A 19 -14.00 -3.66 -1.29
CA VAL A 19 -13.58 -2.30 -0.89
C VAL A 19 -13.68 -1.24 -2.00
N PRO A 20 -13.28 -1.49 -3.27
CA PRO A 20 -13.41 -0.52 -4.36
C PRO A 20 -14.87 -0.33 -4.84
N HIS A 21 -15.76 -1.26 -4.54
CA HIS A 21 -17.12 -1.36 -5.08
C HIS A 21 -18.20 -0.80 -4.15
N ILE A 22 -17.80 -0.34 -2.97
CA ILE A 22 -18.69 0.24 -1.96
C ILE A 22 -19.45 1.48 -2.48
N PRO A 23 -18.86 2.40 -3.29
CA PRO A 23 -19.59 3.55 -3.80
C PRO A 23 -20.54 3.21 -4.98
N ALA A 24 -20.14 2.29 -5.87
CA ALA A 24 -20.82 2.07 -7.15
C ALA A 24 -22.11 1.23 -7.07
N HIS A 25 -22.26 0.36 -6.07
CA HIS A 25 -23.37 -0.60 -5.98
C HIS A 25 -24.42 -0.28 -4.91
N GLY A 26 -24.48 0.96 -4.42
CA GLY A 26 -25.45 1.32 -3.38
C GLY A 26 -25.18 0.65 -2.02
N PHE A 27 -23.96 0.10 -1.81
CA PHE A 27 -23.40 -0.16 -0.49
C PHE A 27 -23.07 1.17 0.18
N SER A 28 -24.11 1.96 0.43
CA SER A 28 -24.01 3.17 1.22
C SER A 28 -23.39 2.82 2.57
N VAL A 29 -22.71 3.79 3.17
CA VAL A 29 -22.27 3.71 4.58
C VAL A 29 -23.42 3.18 5.48
N ARG A 30 -24.68 3.51 5.15
CA ARG A 30 -25.88 2.96 5.80
C ARG A 30 -26.09 1.46 5.61
N ALA A 31 -25.82 0.88 4.44
CA ALA A 31 -25.92 -0.56 4.20
C ALA A 31 -24.86 -1.33 4.99
N ALA A 32 -23.62 -0.80 5.03
CA ALA A 32 -22.54 -1.35 5.83
C ALA A 32 -22.85 -1.24 7.35
N GLN A 33 -23.36 -0.10 7.81
CA GLN A 33 -23.85 0.10 9.18
C GLN A 33 -25.04 -0.80 9.52
N ALA A 34 -25.98 -1.01 8.59
CA ALA A 34 -27.13 -1.90 8.77
C ALA A 34 -26.72 -3.38 8.86
N ALA A 35 -25.77 -3.81 8.02
CA ALA A 35 -25.22 -5.17 8.10
C ALA A 35 -24.45 -5.39 9.41
N ALA A 36 -23.64 -4.41 9.84
CA ALA A 36 -22.96 -4.45 11.13
C ALA A 36 -23.96 -4.51 12.30
N ALA A 37 -25.02 -3.68 12.28
CA ALA A 37 -26.08 -3.70 13.29
C ALA A 37 -26.85 -5.04 13.32
N ALA A 38 -27.12 -5.64 12.15
CA ALA A 38 -27.79 -6.93 12.03
C ALA A 38 -26.93 -8.11 12.55
N SER A 39 -25.61 -8.05 12.37
CA SER A 39 -24.67 -9.05 12.88
C SER A 39 -24.55 -9.05 14.42
N VAL A 40 -24.73 -7.89 15.05
CA VAL A 40 -24.76 -7.77 16.53
C VAL A 40 -26.06 -8.35 17.10
N THR A 41 -27.18 -8.21 16.39
CA THR A 41 -28.50 -8.71 16.84
C THR A 41 -28.66 -10.22 16.67
N THR A 42 -27.99 -10.85 15.71
CA THR A 42 -28.07 -12.31 15.48
C THR A 42 -27.26 -13.14 16.49
N ARG A 43 -26.45 -12.52 17.35
CA ARG A 43 -25.62 -13.20 18.36
C ARG A 43 -26.40 -13.86 19.51
N GLY A 44 -27.73 -13.73 19.53
CA GLY A 44 -28.62 -14.37 20.51
C GLY A 44 -29.26 -15.70 20.09
N GLY A 45 -29.06 -16.16 18.84
CA GLY A 45 -29.72 -17.36 18.31
C GLY A 45 -28.88 -18.64 18.45
N LYS A 46 -29.38 -19.64 19.20
CA LYS A 46 -28.84 -21.01 19.26
C LYS A 46 -28.65 -21.59 17.85
N THR A 47 -27.41 -21.92 17.49
CA THR A 47 -27.07 -22.48 16.18
C THR A 47 -27.46 -23.96 16.07
N ALA A 48 -28.24 -24.27 15.03
CA ALA A 48 -28.51 -25.64 14.60
C ALA A 48 -27.28 -26.21 13.88
N SER A 49 -26.91 -27.42 14.30
CA SER A 49 -25.79 -28.22 13.83
C SER A 49 -26.13 -28.91 12.50
N GLY A 50 -25.19 -28.91 11.54
CA GLY A 50 -25.25 -29.81 10.38
C GLY A 50 -24.88 -29.18 9.04
N SER A 51 -23.67 -28.64 8.90
CA SER A 51 -23.07 -28.45 7.57
C SER A 51 -21.57 -28.67 7.65
N LYS A 52 -21.01 -29.42 6.69
CA LYS A 52 -19.56 -29.62 6.52
C LYS A 52 -18.93 -28.26 6.24
N THR A 53 -18.46 -27.60 7.29
CA THR A 53 -17.77 -26.32 7.17
C THR A 53 -16.33 -26.56 6.74
N ASP A 54 -15.93 -25.90 5.65
CA ASP A 54 -14.55 -25.57 5.37
C ASP A 54 -13.87 -25.09 6.66
N ILE A 55 -12.68 -25.63 6.94
CA ILE A 55 -11.94 -25.34 8.17
C ILE A 55 -11.50 -23.88 8.12
N ILE A 56 -12.34 -23.00 8.64
CA ILE A 56 -12.01 -21.60 8.91
C ILE A 56 -10.85 -21.63 9.90
N THR A 57 -9.69 -21.15 9.48
CA THR A 57 -8.52 -21.05 10.34
C THR A 57 -8.82 -20.11 11.53
N PRO A 58 -8.20 -20.31 12.70
CA PRO A 58 -8.43 -19.45 13.87
C PRO A 58 -8.19 -17.95 13.61
N GLN A 59 -7.32 -17.63 12.64
CA GLN A 59 -7.04 -16.27 12.19
C GLN A 59 -8.20 -15.69 11.37
N GLU A 60 -8.84 -16.50 10.53
CA GLU A 60 -10.04 -16.13 9.76
C GLU A 60 -11.26 -15.89 10.66
N GLY A 61 -11.41 -16.70 11.70
CA GLY A 61 -12.48 -16.50 12.70
C GLY A 61 -12.36 -15.16 13.44
N ARG A 62 -11.13 -14.71 13.71
CA ARG A 62 -10.88 -13.38 14.33
C ARG A 62 -11.18 -12.24 13.36
N LEU A 63 -10.73 -12.34 12.11
CA LEU A 63 -11.02 -11.31 11.09
C LEU A 63 -12.52 -11.15 10.83
N LEU A 64 -13.27 -12.25 10.81
CA LEU A 64 -14.73 -12.22 10.67
C LEU A 64 -15.42 -11.60 11.90
N GLN A 65 -14.92 -11.87 13.11
CA GLN A 65 -15.44 -11.25 14.35
C GLN A 65 -15.13 -9.76 14.44
N ASP A 66 -13.96 -9.33 13.95
CA ASP A 66 -13.52 -7.94 14.00
C ASP A 66 -14.10 -7.12 12.85
N SER A 67 -14.52 -7.76 11.74
CA SER A 67 -15.03 -7.08 10.54
C SER A 67 -16.16 -6.08 10.79
N PRO A 68 -17.18 -6.33 11.65
CA PRO A 68 -18.24 -5.35 11.87
C PRO A 68 -17.75 -4.14 12.65
N GLN A 69 -16.85 -4.34 13.62
CA GLN A 69 -16.24 -3.25 14.39
C GLN A 69 -15.27 -2.43 13.53
N LEU A 70 -14.61 -3.08 12.57
CA LEU A 70 -13.72 -2.44 11.61
C LEU A 70 -14.52 -1.62 10.60
N ILE A 71 -15.61 -2.16 10.05
CA ILE A 71 -16.54 -1.42 9.19
C ILE A 71 -17.15 -0.24 9.96
N LEU A 72 -17.56 -0.46 11.22
CA LEU A 72 -18.07 0.60 12.08
C LEU A 72 -16.99 1.65 12.36
N SER A 73 -15.75 1.29 12.71
CA SER A 73 -14.70 2.28 12.97
C SER A 73 -14.32 3.08 11.72
N LEU A 74 -14.28 2.43 10.55
CA LEU A 74 -14.10 3.08 9.25
C LEU A 74 -15.26 4.04 8.90
N ALA A 75 -16.49 3.69 9.30
CA ALA A 75 -17.69 4.51 9.07
C ALA A 75 -17.94 5.57 10.15
N SER A 76 -17.36 5.40 11.35
CA SER A 76 -17.56 6.26 12.53
C SER A 76 -16.48 7.32 12.68
N GLY A 77 -15.43 7.28 11.85
CA GLY A 77 -14.41 8.33 11.79
C GLY A 77 -15.11 9.69 11.70
N THR A 78 -14.97 10.47 12.76
CA THR A 78 -15.71 11.71 13.02
C THR A 78 -15.84 12.55 11.76
N ALA A 79 -17.07 12.63 11.25
CA ALA A 79 -17.42 13.28 10.00
C ALA A 79 -16.97 14.76 9.99
N SER A 80 -15.80 15.03 9.42
CA SER A 80 -15.64 16.23 8.60
C SER A 80 -16.27 15.95 7.24
N HIS A 81 -16.77 16.98 6.58
CA HIS A 81 -17.62 16.89 5.38
C HIS A 81 -17.01 16.21 4.12
N ASP A 82 -15.80 15.64 4.20
CA ASP A 82 -15.10 14.95 3.10
C ASP A 82 -15.27 13.41 3.21
N GLY A 83 -16.50 12.93 3.37
CA GLY A 83 -16.81 11.56 3.81
C GLY A 83 -16.32 10.41 2.90
N GLU A 84 -16.22 10.61 1.58
CA GLU A 84 -15.80 9.55 0.66
C GLU A 84 -14.27 9.37 0.59
N THR A 85 -13.51 10.47 0.61
CA THR A 85 -12.04 10.39 0.64
C THR A 85 -11.54 9.85 1.97
N SER A 86 -12.27 10.11 3.06
CA SER A 86 -12.00 9.57 4.39
C SER A 86 -12.03 8.04 4.41
N PHE A 87 -13.07 7.42 3.85
CA PHE A 87 -13.23 5.96 3.90
C PHE A 87 -12.16 5.20 3.10
N ALA A 88 -11.94 5.59 1.83
CA ALA A 88 -10.91 4.96 0.99
C ALA A 88 -9.51 5.12 1.60
N LYS A 89 -9.24 6.27 2.22
CA LYS A 89 -8.00 6.53 2.94
C LYS A 89 -7.85 5.65 4.18
N CYS A 90 -8.88 5.54 5.02
CA CYS A 90 -8.83 4.68 6.19
C CYS A 90 -8.63 3.20 5.81
N LEU A 91 -9.27 2.74 4.74
CA LEU A 91 -9.04 1.41 4.19
C LEU A 91 -7.61 1.22 3.68
N PHE A 92 -7.08 2.20 2.96
CA PHE A 92 -5.70 2.16 2.50
C PHE A 92 -4.71 2.09 3.67
N HIS A 93 -4.88 2.91 4.70
CA HIS A 93 -4.07 2.84 5.91
C HIS A 93 -4.18 1.49 6.62
N ARG A 94 -5.40 0.92 6.71
CA ARG A 94 -5.58 -0.38 7.33
C ARG A 94 -4.92 -1.51 6.54
N TRP A 95 -5.06 -1.49 5.21
CA TRP A 95 -4.34 -2.40 4.34
C TRP A 95 -2.83 -2.26 4.51
N ASP A 96 -2.35 -1.03 4.65
CA ASP A 96 -0.93 -0.73 4.82
C ASP A 96 -0.36 -1.33 6.12
N GLU A 97 -1.08 -1.19 7.23
CA GLU A 97 -0.76 -1.81 8.53
C GLU A 97 -0.71 -3.34 8.45
N LEU A 98 -1.75 -3.97 7.90
CA LEU A 98 -1.83 -5.43 7.78
C LEU A 98 -0.74 -5.97 6.85
N SER A 99 -0.43 -5.24 5.78
CA SER A 99 0.63 -5.61 4.85
C SER A 99 2.02 -5.48 5.51
N LEU A 100 2.22 -4.49 6.38
CA LEU A 100 3.43 -4.36 7.18
C LEU A 100 3.57 -5.52 8.17
N GLU A 101 2.51 -5.90 8.86
CA GLU A 101 2.49 -7.06 9.77
C GLU A 101 2.88 -8.35 9.05
N SER A 102 2.22 -8.65 7.93
CA SER A 102 2.54 -9.80 7.09
C SER A 102 3.99 -9.77 6.59
N THR A 103 4.50 -8.60 6.23
CA THR A 103 5.90 -8.42 5.83
C THR A 103 6.85 -8.78 6.96
N VAL A 104 6.60 -8.28 8.18
CA VAL A 104 7.44 -8.56 9.35
C VAL A 104 7.43 -10.05 9.67
N GLU A 105 6.28 -10.70 9.67
CA GLU A 105 6.15 -12.14 9.92
C GLU A 105 6.93 -12.98 8.90
N ARG A 106 6.80 -12.64 7.60
CA ARG A 106 7.54 -13.31 6.52
C ARG A 106 9.04 -13.13 6.67
N SER A 107 9.50 -11.90 6.92
CA SER A 107 10.92 -11.60 7.11
C SER A 107 11.51 -12.30 8.32
N GLN A 108 10.81 -12.30 9.47
CA GLN A 108 11.24 -13.03 10.65
C GLN A 108 11.32 -14.55 10.39
N THR A 109 10.38 -15.10 9.63
CA THR A 109 10.41 -16.51 9.23
C THR A 109 11.63 -16.81 8.36
N ILE A 110 11.91 -15.97 7.36
CA ILE A 110 13.10 -16.11 6.50
C ILE A 110 14.38 -16.05 7.35
N MET A 111 14.50 -15.07 8.25
CA MET A 111 15.65 -14.92 9.14
C MET A 111 15.85 -16.12 10.07
N ARG A 112 14.77 -16.75 10.57
CA ARG A 112 14.83 -17.97 11.37
C ARG A 112 15.32 -19.16 10.56
N THR A 113 14.91 -19.26 9.29
CA THR A 113 15.33 -20.37 8.42
C THR A 113 16.75 -20.23 7.87
N SER A 114 17.20 -18.99 7.60
CA SER A 114 18.52 -18.74 6.99
C SER A 114 19.68 -18.88 7.97
N LYS A 115 19.47 -18.58 9.26
CA LYS A 115 20.55 -18.62 10.27
C LYS A 115 20.92 -20.03 10.75
N GLY A 116 20.18 -21.07 10.37
CA GLY A 116 20.49 -22.46 10.74
C GLY A 116 20.58 -22.67 12.27
N LYS A 117 20.89 -23.89 12.71
CA LYS A 117 21.03 -24.24 14.15
C LYS A 117 22.22 -23.59 14.85
N GLU A 118 22.95 -22.69 14.19
CA GLU A 118 24.15 -22.06 14.74
C GLU A 118 23.77 -21.00 15.78
N ARG A 119 23.59 -21.49 17.02
CA ARG A 119 23.45 -20.75 18.28
C ARG A 119 22.29 -19.77 18.33
N GLU A 120 21.15 -20.32 18.77
CA GLU A 120 19.93 -19.65 19.22
C GLU A 120 20.12 -18.57 20.32
N MET A 121 21.35 -18.40 20.83
CA MET A 121 21.62 -17.58 22.01
C MET A 121 21.90 -16.09 21.69
N ASP A 122 22.29 -15.75 20.46
CA ASP A 122 22.41 -14.36 20.05
C ASP A 122 21.39 -14.05 18.95
N ARG A 123 20.27 -13.44 19.35
CA ARG A 123 19.36 -12.75 18.42
C ARG A 123 20.10 -11.57 17.81
N SER A 124 20.96 -11.86 16.83
CA SER A 124 21.70 -10.86 16.08
C SER A 124 20.67 -9.91 15.45
N ALA A 125 20.83 -8.62 15.77
CA ALA A 125 20.01 -7.53 15.27
C ALA A 125 19.88 -7.63 13.75
N ALA A 126 18.71 -7.27 13.21
CA ALA A 126 18.53 -7.24 11.76
C ALA A 126 19.61 -6.36 11.12
N SER A 127 20.13 -6.79 9.98
CA SER A 127 21.07 -6.03 9.17
C SER A 127 20.33 -5.06 8.25
N TYR A 128 21.05 -4.09 7.66
CA TYR A 128 20.49 -3.22 6.62
C TYR A 128 19.92 -4.04 5.44
N GLY A 129 20.59 -5.13 5.07
CA GLY A 129 20.11 -6.01 3.99
C GLY A 129 18.80 -6.73 4.32
N ASP A 130 18.57 -7.06 5.59
CA ASP A 130 17.30 -7.66 6.04
C ASP A 130 16.14 -6.66 5.89
N LEU A 131 16.38 -5.36 6.13
CA LEU A 131 15.38 -4.32 5.92
C LEU A 131 15.05 -4.10 4.45
N VAL A 132 16.08 -4.06 3.59
CA VAL A 132 15.85 -3.97 2.13
C VAL A 132 15.05 -5.17 1.67
N SER A 133 15.41 -6.38 2.10
CA SER A 133 14.68 -7.62 1.77
C SER A 133 13.24 -7.59 2.26
N ALA A 134 12.98 -7.03 3.44
CA ALA A 134 11.64 -6.86 3.96
C ALA A 134 10.81 -5.84 3.16
N LEU A 135 11.41 -4.72 2.73
CA LEU A 135 10.75 -3.77 1.82
C LEU A 135 10.44 -4.39 0.45
N GLU A 136 11.28 -5.30 -0.05
CA GLU A 136 10.99 -6.09 -1.26
C GLU A 136 9.77 -6.98 -1.08
N GLN A 137 9.65 -7.66 0.06
CA GLN A 137 8.46 -8.45 0.40
C GLN A 137 7.22 -7.57 0.47
N ARG A 138 7.33 -6.37 1.03
CA ARG A 138 6.24 -5.39 1.07
C ARG A 138 5.81 -4.96 -0.34
N LEU A 139 6.75 -4.73 -1.25
CA LEU A 139 6.47 -4.41 -2.65
C LEU A 139 5.77 -5.56 -3.38
N LEU A 140 6.13 -6.82 -3.08
CA LEU A 140 5.42 -7.99 -3.63
C LEU A 140 3.95 -8.01 -3.18
N ILE A 141 3.68 -7.69 -1.91
CA ILE A 141 2.30 -7.54 -1.42
C ILE A 141 1.60 -6.35 -2.11
N SER A 142 2.29 -5.22 -2.31
CA SER A 142 1.74 -4.09 -3.08
C SER A 142 1.41 -4.46 -4.52
N ALA A 143 2.14 -5.39 -5.13
CA ALA A 143 1.92 -5.82 -6.51
C ALA A 143 0.62 -6.64 -6.65
N GLU A 144 0.20 -7.36 -5.61
CA GLU A 144 -1.09 -8.04 -5.56
C GLU A 144 -2.27 -7.04 -5.59
N ALA A 145 -2.05 -5.82 -5.07
CA ALA A 145 -3.04 -4.73 -5.03
C ALA A 145 -2.80 -3.66 -6.10
N LYS A 146 -1.96 -3.92 -7.11
CA LYS A 146 -1.48 -2.92 -8.09
C LYS A 146 -2.60 -2.09 -8.70
N ILE A 147 -3.70 -2.74 -9.11
CA ILE A 147 -4.84 -2.12 -9.80
C ILE A 147 -5.45 -0.99 -8.95
N HIS A 148 -5.47 -1.14 -7.62
CA HIS A 148 -6.05 -0.17 -6.69
C HIS A 148 -5.02 0.79 -6.09
N LEU A 149 -3.74 0.46 -6.19
CA LEU A 149 -2.67 1.18 -5.53
C LEU A 149 -2.57 2.63 -6.03
N LEU A 150 -2.72 2.85 -7.35
CA LEU A 150 -2.64 4.20 -7.91
C LEU A 150 -3.74 5.12 -7.36
N ALA A 151 -4.99 4.65 -7.35
CA ALA A 151 -6.12 5.42 -6.82
C ALA A 151 -5.93 5.75 -5.33
N ALA A 152 -5.43 4.79 -4.54
CA ALA A 152 -5.17 4.98 -3.12
C ALA A 152 -4.03 5.97 -2.86
N LEU A 153 -2.92 5.87 -3.60
CA LEU A 153 -1.80 6.82 -3.51
C LEU A 153 -2.23 8.22 -3.94
N SER A 154 -3.04 8.33 -5.00
CA SER A 154 -3.61 9.61 -5.43
C SER A 154 -4.51 10.22 -4.36
N ALA A 155 -5.38 9.43 -3.72
CA ALA A 155 -6.21 9.89 -2.61
C ALA A 155 -5.38 10.38 -1.43
N GLU A 156 -4.32 9.65 -1.05
CA GLU A 156 -3.42 10.03 0.04
C GLU A 156 -2.70 11.36 -0.25
N SER A 157 -2.27 11.57 -1.49
CA SER A 157 -1.60 12.80 -1.91
C SER A 157 -2.53 14.00 -2.09
N SER A 158 -3.85 13.79 -2.14
CA SER A 158 -4.83 14.88 -2.32
C SER A 158 -5.05 15.76 -1.08
N LEU A 159 -4.29 15.54 -0.01
CA LEU A 159 -4.36 16.35 1.22
C LEU A 159 -4.19 17.84 0.93
N SER A 160 -5.08 18.61 1.54
CA SER A 160 -5.20 20.06 1.35
C SER A 160 -3.87 20.77 1.60
N ILE A 161 -3.51 21.65 0.68
CA ILE A 161 -2.35 22.56 0.71
C ILE A 161 -2.26 23.34 2.03
N GLY A 162 -3.37 23.51 2.76
CA GLY A 162 -3.36 24.10 4.11
C GLY A 162 -2.38 23.43 5.07
N GLN A 163 -2.16 22.11 4.94
CA GLN A 163 -1.22 21.37 5.79
C GLN A 163 0.25 21.49 5.35
N LEU A 164 0.52 21.82 4.07
CA LEU A 164 1.90 21.99 3.58
C LEU A 164 2.65 23.11 4.31
N SER A 165 1.92 24.14 4.78
CA SER A 165 2.49 25.24 5.55
C SER A 165 3.20 24.78 6.83
N GLN A 166 2.81 23.63 7.39
CA GLN A 166 3.44 23.04 8.58
C GLN A 166 4.79 22.38 8.27
N PHE A 167 5.01 22.01 7.01
CA PHE A 167 6.21 21.28 6.58
C PHE A 167 7.21 22.17 5.84
N LEU A 168 6.79 23.35 5.38
CA LEU A 168 7.67 24.31 4.73
C LEU A 168 8.33 25.21 5.77
N PRO A 169 9.64 25.52 5.63
CA PRO A 169 10.26 26.53 6.48
C PRO A 169 9.55 27.89 6.26
N PRO A 170 9.51 28.76 7.29
CA PRO A 170 8.66 29.96 7.28
C PRO A 170 8.94 30.93 6.13
N ASN A 171 10.15 30.92 5.58
CA ASN A 171 10.53 31.68 4.39
C ASN A 171 9.92 31.16 3.07
N LEU A 172 9.44 29.92 3.02
CA LEU A 172 8.79 29.31 1.85
C LEU A 172 7.27 29.18 2.03
N ALA A 173 6.72 29.57 3.17
CA ALA A 173 5.27 29.52 3.44
C ALA A 173 4.45 30.38 2.46
N GLY A 174 5.04 31.43 1.88
CA GLY A 174 4.40 32.24 0.84
C GLY A 174 4.22 31.53 -0.50
N ILE A 175 4.94 30.43 -0.75
CA ILE A 175 4.84 29.67 -2.01
C ILE A 175 3.59 28.80 -2.02
N SER A 176 3.09 28.36 -0.84
CA SER A 176 1.90 27.51 -0.79
C SER A 176 0.64 28.22 -1.27
N SER A 177 0.55 29.55 -1.18
CA SER A 177 -0.57 30.31 -1.73
C SER A 177 -0.51 30.49 -3.25
N LEU A 178 0.65 30.23 -3.88
CA LEU A 178 0.82 30.29 -5.33
C LEU A 178 0.46 28.97 -6.03
N LEU A 179 0.35 27.88 -5.27
CA LEU A 179 0.00 26.57 -5.81
C LEU A 179 -1.52 26.49 -6.02
N PRO A 180 -2.01 26.02 -7.19
CA PRO A 180 -3.42 25.81 -7.42
C PRO A 180 -4.04 24.92 -6.34
N SER A 181 -5.14 25.37 -5.76
CA SER A 181 -5.97 24.56 -4.85
C SER A 181 -6.34 23.24 -5.54
N GLY A 182 -5.84 22.12 -5.02
CA GLY A 182 -6.05 20.79 -5.61
C GLY A 182 -4.80 20.17 -6.24
N MET A 183 -3.63 20.83 -6.21
CA MET A 183 -2.39 20.14 -6.54
C MET A 183 -2.09 19.04 -5.51
N PRO A 184 -1.81 17.81 -5.97
CA PRO A 184 -1.43 16.72 -5.10
C PRO A 184 -0.11 17.04 -4.41
N THR A 185 -0.08 16.83 -3.10
CA THR A 185 1.08 17.06 -2.26
C THR A 185 1.83 15.74 -2.09
N PRO A 186 3.14 15.66 -2.35
CA PRO A 186 3.91 14.43 -2.14
C PRO A 186 4.21 14.17 -0.65
N ALA A 187 4.03 15.18 0.21
CA ALA A 187 4.38 15.13 1.62
C ALA A 187 3.69 13.99 2.40
N PRO A 188 2.38 13.72 2.23
CA PRO A 188 1.72 12.60 2.92
C PRO A 188 2.28 11.24 2.51
N LEU A 189 2.57 11.06 1.21
CA LEU A 189 3.18 9.83 0.70
C LEU A 189 4.61 9.65 1.24
N ALA A 190 5.40 10.73 1.27
CA ALA A 190 6.73 10.72 1.87
C ALA A 190 6.67 10.38 3.36
N HIS A 191 5.77 11.00 4.12
CA HIS A 191 5.56 10.72 5.53
C HIS A 191 5.14 9.26 5.77
N ARG A 192 4.21 8.73 4.97
CA ARG A 192 3.81 7.32 5.02
C ARG A 192 5.00 6.39 4.79
N SER A 193 5.79 6.62 3.73
CA SER A 193 6.96 5.79 3.42
C SER A 193 8.03 5.84 4.52
N TRP A 194 8.21 7.00 5.15
CA TRP A 194 9.11 7.18 6.28
C TRP A 194 8.67 6.36 7.49
N ARG A 195 7.39 6.48 7.86
CA ARG A 195 6.79 5.71 8.95
C ARG A 195 6.95 4.21 8.73
N LEU A 196 6.68 3.72 7.51
CA LEU A 196 6.85 2.30 7.17
C LEU A 196 8.30 1.83 7.35
N ALA A 197 9.27 2.57 6.83
CA ALA A 197 10.68 2.21 6.95
C ALA A 197 11.15 2.21 8.43
N ASP A 198 10.71 3.19 9.22
CA ASP A 198 11.01 3.28 10.64
C ASP A 198 10.39 2.11 11.43
N GLU A 199 9.09 1.87 11.24
CA GLU A 199 8.38 0.83 11.95
C GLU A 199 8.91 -0.57 11.60
N LEU A 200 9.28 -0.80 10.33
CA LEU A 200 9.94 -2.02 9.90
C LEU A 200 11.31 -2.19 10.57
N GLY A 201 12.10 -1.12 10.64
CA GLY A 201 13.36 -1.07 11.38
C GLY A 201 13.18 -1.45 12.85
N HIS A 202 12.18 -0.87 13.50
CA HIS A 202 11.85 -1.14 14.89
C HIS A 202 11.40 -2.58 15.11
N ARG A 203 10.42 -3.07 14.34
CA ARG A 203 9.83 -4.42 14.48
C ARG A 203 10.81 -5.55 14.15
N LEU A 204 11.79 -5.31 13.26
CA LEU A 204 12.86 -6.27 12.97
C LEU A 204 14.07 -6.14 13.92
N GLY A 205 14.05 -5.18 14.84
CA GLY A 205 15.14 -4.96 15.78
C GLY A 205 16.44 -4.53 15.09
N TRP A 206 16.34 -3.78 13.99
CA TRP A 206 17.51 -3.19 13.34
C TRP A 206 18.14 -2.17 14.28
N LYS A 207 19.39 -2.44 14.67
CA LYS A 207 20.24 -1.51 15.40
C LYS A 207 21.33 -1.09 14.44
N ASP A 208 21.19 0.10 13.86
CA ASP A 208 22.29 0.69 13.12
C ASP A 208 23.41 1.01 14.11
N SER A 209 24.60 0.46 13.89
CA SER A 209 25.79 0.85 14.64
C SER A 209 26.19 2.30 14.39
N SER A 210 25.70 2.87 13.28
CA SER A 210 25.96 4.23 12.82
C SER A 210 25.03 5.22 13.55
N PHE A 211 25.28 5.49 14.83
CA PHE A 211 24.56 6.55 15.54
C PHE A 211 24.80 7.92 14.89
N GLY A 212 23.81 8.81 14.94
CA GLY A 212 23.91 10.19 14.46
C GLY A 212 23.37 10.43 13.04
N PRO A 213 23.94 11.35 12.25
CA PRO A 213 23.41 11.74 10.93
C PRO A 213 23.29 10.58 9.92
N ALA A 214 24.17 9.59 10.01
CA ALA A 214 24.16 8.42 9.13
C ALA A 214 22.88 7.60 9.25
N TRP A 215 22.35 7.45 10.47
CA TRP A 215 21.09 6.76 10.73
C TRP A 215 19.90 7.43 10.03
N TYR A 216 19.82 8.77 10.09
CA TYR A 216 18.79 9.53 9.37
C TYR A 216 18.94 9.40 7.85
N ALA A 217 20.18 9.39 7.35
CA ALA A 217 20.45 9.19 5.93
C ALA A 217 20.01 7.80 5.45
N HIS A 218 20.29 6.73 6.20
CA HIS A 218 19.85 5.39 5.87
C HIS A 218 18.32 5.26 5.86
N ARG A 219 17.65 5.84 6.87
CA ARG A 219 16.18 5.85 6.95
C ARG A 219 15.55 6.63 5.81
N GLY A 220 16.02 7.85 5.56
CA GLY A 220 15.55 8.67 4.46
C GLY A 220 15.77 8.02 3.11
N ARG A 221 16.90 7.34 2.91
CA ARG A 221 17.18 6.57 1.69
C ARG A 221 16.22 5.39 1.54
N LEU A 222 16.00 4.59 2.59
CA LEU A 222 15.07 3.45 2.55
C LEU A 222 13.64 3.90 2.26
N SER A 223 13.17 4.96 2.94
CA SER A 223 11.82 5.49 2.73
C SER A 223 11.64 6.02 1.32
N LEU A 224 12.62 6.79 0.80
CA LEU A 224 12.59 7.32 -0.55
C LEU A 224 12.65 6.21 -1.61
N ALA A 225 13.55 5.23 -1.41
CA ALA A 225 13.69 4.09 -2.30
C ALA A 225 12.38 3.29 -2.40
N TYR A 226 11.74 3.03 -1.25
CA TYR A 226 10.45 2.35 -1.20
C TYR A 226 9.34 3.15 -1.86
N LEU A 227 9.21 4.45 -1.54
CA LEU A 227 8.21 5.32 -2.13
C LEU A 227 8.30 5.33 -3.67
N LEU A 228 9.51 5.52 -4.21
CA LEU A 228 9.71 5.58 -5.66
C LEU A 228 9.45 4.23 -6.33
N ALA A 229 9.84 3.12 -5.68
CA ALA A 229 9.54 1.78 -6.16
C ALA A 229 8.03 1.47 -6.14
N GLU A 230 7.30 1.93 -5.13
CA GLU A 230 5.85 1.76 -5.02
C GLU A 230 5.09 2.61 -6.04
N ILE A 231 5.51 3.86 -6.27
CA ILE A 231 4.98 4.71 -7.35
C ILE A 231 5.26 4.09 -8.72
N HIS A 232 6.48 3.57 -8.93
CA HIS A 232 6.84 2.86 -10.15
C HIS A 232 5.95 1.63 -10.34
N LEU A 233 5.70 0.87 -9.28
CA LEU A 233 4.84 -0.32 -9.31
C LEU A 233 3.38 0.03 -9.68
N ALA A 234 2.86 1.12 -9.12
CA ALA A 234 1.50 1.61 -9.39
C ALA A 234 1.33 2.19 -10.81
N SER A 235 2.43 2.53 -11.49
CA SER A 235 2.40 3.09 -12.84
C SER A 235 1.97 2.04 -13.89
N PRO A 236 1.09 2.39 -14.84
CA PRO A 236 0.67 1.49 -15.92
C PRO A 236 1.82 1.06 -16.84
N ILE A 237 2.88 1.86 -16.93
CA ILE A 237 4.06 1.63 -17.80
C ILE A 237 4.84 0.37 -17.38
N SER A 238 4.67 -0.09 -16.14
CA SER A 238 5.43 -1.21 -15.58
C SER A 238 5.05 -2.58 -16.16
N GLU A 239 4.10 -2.65 -17.09
CA GLU A 239 3.73 -3.91 -17.75
C GLU A 239 4.56 -4.16 -19.01
N PRO A 240 5.50 -5.12 -18.98
CA PRO A 240 6.38 -5.38 -20.13
C PRO A 240 5.63 -5.91 -21.36
N ASN A 241 4.38 -6.33 -21.20
CA ASN A 241 3.53 -6.91 -22.25
C ASN A 241 2.28 -6.09 -22.54
N ALA A 242 2.14 -4.88 -21.98
CA ALA A 242 1.07 -3.98 -22.38
C ALA A 242 1.33 -3.57 -23.83
N SER A 243 0.79 -4.37 -24.75
CA SER A 243 0.77 -4.05 -26.16
C SER A 243 0.13 -2.66 -26.29
N PRO A 244 0.68 -1.76 -27.10
CA PRO A 244 0.18 -0.39 -27.22
C PRO A 244 -1.30 -0.29 -27.63
N SER A 245 -1.92 -1.41 -28.05
CA SER A 245 -3.34 -1.52 -28.37
C SER A 245 -4.30 -1.18 -27.21
N PHE A 246 -3.85 -1.17 -25.95
CA PHE A 246 -4.73 -0.78 -24.84
C PHE A 246 -5.08 0.72 -24.85
N TYR A 247 -4.23 1.56 -25.45
CA TYR A 247 -4.49 3.00 -25.59
C TYR A 247 -5.34 3.35 -26.82
N GLU A 248 -5.49 2.44 -27.80
CA GLU A 248 -6.35 2.65 -28.97
C GLU A 248 -7.80 2.19 -28.77
N ALA A 249 -8.10 1.47 -27.68
CA ALA A 249 -9.46 1.01 -27.35
C ALA A 249 -10.29 2.04 -26.55
N GLU A 250 -9.80 3.26 -26.35
CA GLU A 250 -10.44 4.31 -25.53
C GLU A 250 -11.72 4.94 -26.18
N HIS A 251 -12.30 4.27 -27.18
CA HIS A 251 -13.59 4.62 -27.79
C HIS A 251 -14.65 3.51 -27.71
N THR A 252 -14.35 2.38 -27.07
CA THR A 252 -15.36 1.37 -26.75
C THR A 252 -15.99 1.63 -25.38
N ASP A 253 -17.32 1.59 -25.36
CA ASP A 253 -18.25 1.82 -24.25
C ASP A 253 -17.68 1.46 -22.86
N THR A 254 -17.62 2.43 -21.94
CA THR A 254 -16.99 2.30 -20.61
C THR A 254 -17.59 1.18 -19.76
N LYS A 255 -18.81 0.74 -20.06
CA LYS A 255 -19.46 -0.39 -19.40
C LYS A 255 -18.76 -1.74 -19.60
N THR A 256 -18.09 -1.95 -20.73
CA THR A 256 -17.43 -3.24 -21.03
C THR A 256 -16.10 -3.43 -20.29
N ILE A 257 -15.43 -2.36 -19.89
CA ILE A 257 -14.12 -2.42 -19.21
C ILE A 257 -14.29 -2.90 -17.77
N ASP A 258 -15.35 -2.47 -17.10
CA ASP A 258 -15.65 -2.90 -15.74
C ASP A 258 -15.93 -4.41 -15.70
N GLU A 259 -16.75 -4.96 -16.62
CA GLU A 259 -17.05 -6.41 -16.69
C GLU A 259 -15.83 -7.30 -16.91
N ALA A 260 -14.88 -6.88 -17.74
CA ALA A 260 -13.65 -7.65 -17.99
C ALA A 260 -12.72 -7.69 -16.78
N ALA A 261 -12.67 -6.62 -15.98
CA ALA A 261 -11.87 -6.58 -14.76
C ALA A 261 -12.41 -7.53 -13.66
N TYR A 262 -13.72 -7.84 -13.68
CA TYR A 262 -14.36 -8.72 -12.70
C TYR A 262 -14.15 -10.22 -12.96
N GLN A 263 -13.82 -10.63 -14.19
CA GLN A 263 -13.65 -12.05 -14.50
C GLN A 263 -12.33 -12.63 -13.97
N THR A 264 -11.36 -11.78 -13.59
CA THR A 264 -10.10 -12.19 -12.93
C THR A 264 -10.22 -12.16 -11.41
N LEU A 265 -11.22 -12.84 -10.85
CA LEU A 265 -11.33 -13.07 -9.39
C LEU A 265 -10.32 -14.11 -8.87
N ASP A 266 -9.62 -14.81 -9.76
CA ASP A 266 -8.56 -15.71 -9.37
C ASP A 266 -7.33 -14.94 -8.90
N PRO A 267 -6.74 -15.31 -7.73
CA PRO A 267 -5.54 -14.66 -7.25
C PRO A 267 -4.43 -14.77 -8.31
N PRO A 268 -3.71 -13.68 -8.62
CA PRO A 268 -2.66 -13.71 -9.62
C PRO A 268 -1.63 -14.78 -9.25
N HIS A 269 -1.18 -15.55 -10.24
CA HIS A 269 -0.19 -16.58 -10.02
C HIS A 269 1.06 -15.93 -9.39
N PRO A 270 1.70 -16.52 -8.36
CA PRO A 270 2.81 -15.87 -7.64
C PRO A 270 3.97 -15.46 -8.56
N GLU A 271 4.19 -16.19 -9.66
CA GLU A 271 5.18 -15.81 -10.66
C GLU A 271 4.80 -14.54 -11.43
N GLN A 272 3.51 -14.31 -11.71
CA GLN A 272 3.06 -13.09 -12.38
C GLN A 272 3.27 -11.88 -11.48
N VAL A 273 2.92 -12.00 -10.18
CA VAL A 273 3.17 -10.97 -9.17
C VAL A 273 4.66 -10.64 -9.10
N GLN A 274 5.51 -11.67 -9.05
CA GLN A 274 6.96 -11.48 -9.00
C GLN A 274 7.52 -10.82 -10.26
N ARG A 275 7.05 -11.21 -11.46
CA ARG A 275 7.45 -10.59 -12.73
C ARG A 275 7.01 -9.13 -12.79
N ALA A 276 5.79 -8.81 -12.37
CA ALA A 276 5.25 -7.46 -12.34
C ALA A 276 6.02 -6.55 -11.36
N ALA A 277 6.43 -7.09 -10.20
CA ALA A 277 7.17 -6.35 -9.19
C ALA A 277 8.68 -6.22 -9.47
N ALA A 278 9.25 -7.08 -10.33
CA ALA A 278 10.70 -7.17 -10.53
C ALA A 278 11.38 -5.83 -10.89
N PRO A 279 10.85 -4.99 -11.82
CA PRO A 279 11.46 -3.70 -12.12
C PRO A 279 11.47 -2.74 -10.93
N SER A 280 10.38 -2.70 -10.16
CA SER A 280 10.27 -1.87 -8.95
C SER A 280 11.21 -2.34 -7.84
N ILE A 281 11.38 -3.66 -7.68
CA ILE A 281 12.34 -4.24 -6.73
C ILE A 281 13.79 -3.89 -7.13
N GLN A 282 14.11 -3.94 -8.42
CA GLN A 282 15.42 -3.51 -8.91
C GLN A 282 15.67 -2.01 -8.64
N LEU A 283 14.65 -1.17 -8.83
CA LEU A 283 14.72 0.26 -8.51
C LEU A 283 14.97 0.48 -7.01
N LEU A 284 14.24 -0.20 -6.13
CA LEU A 284 14.42 -0.17 -4.68
C LEU A 284 15.88 -0.51 -4.31
N ARG A 285 16.37 -1.66 -4.78
CA ARG A 285 17.74 -2.13 -4.50
C ARG A 285 18.78 -1.12 -4.96
N ARG A 286 18.63 -0.57 -6.16
CA ARG A 286 19.58 0.39 -6.73
C ARG A 286 19.68 1.66 -5.87
N ILE A 287 18.56 2.19 -5.38
CA ILE A 287 18.56 3.38 -4.54
C ILE A 287 19.07 3.05 -3.13
N ALA A 288 18.60 1.94 -2.53
CA ALA A 288 18.99 1.54 -1.18
C ALA A 288 20.51 1.26 -1.07
N TRP A 289 21.11 0.60 -2.06
CA TRP A 289 22.53 0.23 -2.07
C TRP A 289 23.45 1.25 -2.75
N GLY A 290 22.96 2.45 -3.10
CA GLY A 290 23.80 3.51 -3.65
C GLY A 290 24.92 3.89 -2.67
N LYS A 291 26.16 3.49 -2.96
CA LYS A 291 27.29 3.60 -2.01
C LYS A 291 27.92 4.99 -1.91
N ASP A 292 27.77 5.86 -2.91
CA ASP A 292 28.69 7.00 -3.07
C ASP A 292 28.01 8.35 -3.34
N THR A 293 26.69 8.43 -3.20
CA THR A 293 25.95 9.66 -3.41
C THR A 293 25.46 10.18 -2.07
N SER A 294 25.74 11.46 -1.79
CA SER A 294 25.09 12.17 -0.70
C SER A 294 23.58 11.97 -0.85
N PHE A 295 22.84 11.88 0.26
CA PHE A 295 21.38 11.76 0.22
C PHE A 295 20.74 12.84 -0.68
N VAL A 296 21.36 14.02 -0.74
CA VAL A 296 20.99 15.11 -1.65
C VAL A 296 21.22 14.75 -3.12
N ALA A 297 22.34 14.12 -3.47
CA ALA A 297 22.59 13.65 -4.84
C ALA A 297 21.63 12.50 -5.22
N ASP A 298 21.27 11.63 -4.27
CA ASP A 298 20.23 10.62 -4.46
C ASP A 298 18.87 11.26 -4.69
N ILE A 299 18.49 12.26 -3.89
CA ILE A 299 17.28 13.05 -4.10
C ILE A 299 17.32 13.76 -5.43
N GLN A 300 18.41 14.45 -5.80
CA GLN A 300 18.51 15.18 -7.06
C GLN A 300 18.44 14.23 -8.25
N ARG A 301 19.10 13.08 -8.20
CA ARG A 301 19.01 12.05 -9.25
C ARG A 301 17.63 11.43 -9.29
N ALA A 302 17.03 11.16 -8.13
CA ALA A 302 15.66 10.70 -8.02
C ALA A 302 14.66 11.74 -8.52
N LEU A 303 14.89 13.02 -8.28
CA LEU A 303 14.10 14.16 -8.75
C LEU A 303 14.32 14.41 -10.24
N HIS A 304 15.49 14.11 -10.78
CA HIS A 304 15.74 14.16 -12.22
C HIS A 304 15.05 12.99 -12.93
N VAL A 305 15.10 11.78 -12.35
CA VAL A 305 14.23 10.67 -12.74
C VAL A 305 12.77 11.08 -12.49
N ALA A 306 12.49 11.85 -11.45
CA ALA A 306 11.16 12.38 -11.17
C ALA A 306 10.78 13.59 -12.00
N GLY A 307 11.67 14.17 -12.80
CA GLY A 307 11.32 15.08 -13.89
C GLY A 307 10.67 14.28 -15.02
N ASN A 308 11.13 13.04 -15.22
CA ASN A 308 10.38 12.08 -16.01
C ASN A 308 9.11 11.64 -15.24
N ILE A 309 9.18 11.42 -13.92
CA ILE A 309 7.96 11.15 -13.11
C ILE A 309 7.02 12.35 -13.08
N SER A 310 7.41 13.61 -13.25
CA SER A 310 6.49 14.75 -13.30
C SER A 310 5.82 14.83 -14.65
N GLN A 311 6.47 14.33 -15.72
CA GLN A 311 5.79 13.99 -16.97
C GLN A 311 4.86 12.77 -16.80
N TRP A 312 5.22 11.76 -16.00
CA TRP A 312 4.41 10.55 -15.76
C TRP A 312 3.22 10.82 -14.85
N ALA A 313 3.45 11.57 -13.79
CA ALA A 313 2.50 12.10 -12.86
C ALA A 313 1.67 13.12 -13.63
N GLY A 314 2.23 14.02 -14.43
CA GLY A 314 1.46 14.91 -15.29
C GLY A 314 0.47 14.15 -16.19
N ARG A 315 0.88 13.01 -16.76
CA ARG A 315 0.01 12.14 -17.59
C ARG A 315 -0.99 11.31 -16.78
N GLY A 316 -0.57 10.72 -15.67
CA GLY A 316 -1.44 9.97 -14.75
C GLY A 316 -2.44 10.88 -14.03
N TRP A 317 -2.01 12.06 -13.62
CA TRP A 317 -2.81 13.15 -13.08
C TRP A 317 -3.76 13.71 -14.11
N LEU A 318 -3.37 13.82 -15.39
CA LEU A 318 -4.32 14.13 -16.46
C LEU A 318 -5.45 13.10 -16.51
N GLY A 319 -5.13 11.82 -16.32
CA GLY A 319 -6.14 10.75 -16.20
C GLY A 319 -7.03 10.92 -14.96
N VAL A 320 -6.45 11.25 -13.80
CA VAL A 320 -7.19 11.50 -12.55
C VAL A 320 -8.07 12.76 -12.66
N PHE A 321 -7.57 13.85 -13.22
CA PHE A 321 -8.34 15.08 -13.47
C PHE A 321 -9.47 14.81 -14.46
N ARG A 322 -9.20 14.11 -15.56
CA ARG A 322 -10.23 13.65 -16.52
C ARG A 322 -11.30 12.78 -15.86
N SER A 323 -10.91 11.84 -15.00
CA SER A 323 -11.88 10.98 -14.29
C SER A 323 -12.78 11.77 -13.31
N ARG A 324 -12.37 12.99 -12.94
CA ARG A 324 -13.16 13.92 -12.13
C ARG A 324 -13.88 14.99 -12.95
N GLY A 325 -13.82 14.93 -14.28
CA GLY A 325 -14.45 15.90 -15.16
C GLY A 325 -13.78 17.28 -15.17
N LEU A 326 -12.50 17.35 -14.77
CA LEU A 326 -11.62 18.53 -14.89
C LEU A 326 -10.74 18.38 -16.14
#